data_AF-A0A7M7L208-F1
#
_entry.id   AF-A0A7M7L208-F1
#
_cell.length_a   1.000
_cell.length_b   1.000
_cell.length_c   1.000
_cell.angle_alpha   90.00
_cell.angle_beta   90.00
_cell.angle_gamma   90.00
#
_symmetry.space_group_name_H-M   'P 1'
#
loop_
_entity.id
_entity.type
_entity.pdbx_description
1 polymer ?
#
loop_
_entity_poly.entity_id
_entity_poly.type
_entity_poly.pdbx_seq_one_letter_code
_entity_poly.pdbx_strand_id
1 'polypeptide(L)'
;MHINARKMRKMFGPLVLEKVVAGRIVVHVFDPQDMETVFRNEGRYPTRLSHRALLRYRQQRPEQYRNGGLFPSNGADWAEMRNKFQVPLMRQGHMEMYRDKLHESAEDLIDLCSNQQYFDGKKDLTPLLYRWALESTGIIALDGRLGCLEASFNDRPQRLVEAIAETLNVTMLTENGLQFWRYWDTPIYKKLVKAQDTMAEIVNGFLKEHPPTSNTTETATVLQQFLALPGDKRDVYTMIMDLFLAGIDTTAYSMIYLLYHLASHPECQERLRKELLSLQARLGPRPTCRALEGCTYLRACTRESHRLLPIALGTGRILESDIILSGYNVPAGVCLVQLFYC
;
A
#
# COMPACT_ATOMS: atom_id res chain seq x y z
N MET A 1 17.31 5.46 5.31
CA MET A 1 17.21 4.01 5.62
C MET A 1 17.93 3.14 4.58
N HIS A 2 17.58 3.20 3.30
CA HIS A 2 18.18 2.35 2.25
C HIS A 2 19.72 2.49 2.08
N ILE A 3 20.28 3.70 2.22
CA ILE A 3 21.73 3.93 2.22
C ILE A 3 22.41 3.18 3.38
N ASN A 4 21.78 3.18 4.56
CA ASN A 4 22.32 2.49 5.73
C ASN A 4 22.25 0.98 5.55
N ALA A 5 21.14 0.45 5.00
CA ALA A 5 21.02 -0.95 4.61
C ALA A 5 22.19 -1.39 3.69
N ARG A 6 22.55 -0.56 2.71
CA ARG A 6 23.63 -0.89 1.76
C ARG A 6 25.00 -0.90 2.44
N LYS A 7 25.23 0.06 3.33
CA LYS A 7 26.43 0.12 4.16
C LYS A 7 26.52 -1.09 5.08
N MET A 8 25.42 -1.46 5.75
CA MET A 8 25.37 -2.64 6.63
C MET A 8 25.71 -3.91 5.86
N ARG A 9 25.06 -4.17 4.73
CA ARG A 9 25.36 -5.33 3.87
C ARG A 9 26.83 -5.36 3.45
N LYS A 10 27.38 -4.22 3.00
CA LYS A 10 28.77 -4.13 2.54
C LYS A 10 29.77 -4.37 3.67
N MET A 11 29.47 -3.91 4.88
CA MET A 11 30.40 -3.99 6.03
C MET A 11 30.34 -5.34 6.74
N PHE A 12 29.15 -5.92 6.89
CA PHE A 12 28.92 -7.06 7.79
C PHE A 12 28.45 -8.32 7.05
N GLY A 13 28.10 -8.23 5.75
CA GLY A 13 27.73 -9.37 4.93
C GLY A 13 26.21 -9.59 4.84
N PRO A 14 25.76 -10.82 4.54
CA PRO A 14 24.38 -11.13 4.15
C PRO A 14 23.37 -11.13 5.31
N LEU A 15 23.84 -11.21 6.56
CA LEU A 15 23.01 -11.27 7.76
C LEU A 15 23.61 -10.35 8.83
N VAL A 16 22.83 -9.39 9.34
CA VAL A 16 23.34 -8.36 10.26
C VAL A 16 22.43 -8.23 11.48
N LEU A 17 23.00 -8.43 12.67
CA LEU A 17 22.32 -8.16 13.93
C LEU A 17 22.53 -6.69 14.34
N GLU A 18 21.42 -5.97 14.55
CA GLU A 18 21.41 -4.59 15.06
C GLU A 18 20.68 -4.53 16.40
N LYS A 19 21.30 -3.89 17.39
CA LYS A 19 20.64 -3.52 18.64
C LYS A 19 20.05 -2.12 18.48
N VAL A 20 18.71 -2.04 18.42
CA VAL A 20 17.97 -0.78 18.27
C VAL A 20 17.52 -0.25 19.63
N VAL A 21 16.86 0.92 19.61
CA VAL A 21 16.41 1.64 20.81
C VAL A 21 15.60 0.75 21.76
N ALA A 22 15.88 0.89 23.06
CA ALA A 22 15.30 0.11 24.15
C ALA A 22 15.68 -1.39 24.15
N GLY A 23 16.90 -1.73 23.70
CA GLY A 23 17.47 -3.07 23.79
C GLY A 23 16.83 -4.10 22.84
N ARG A 24 15.98 -3.64 21.92
CA ARG A 24 15.36 -4.49 20.90
C ARG A 24 16.42 -4.97 19.91
N ILE A 25 16.33 -6.24 19.52
CA ILE A 25 17.23 -6.85 18.54
C ILE A 25 16.47 -6.97 17.22
N VAL A 26 17.08 -6.50 16.15
CA VAL A 26 16.62 -6.67 14.78
C VAL A 26 17.71 -7.38 14.00
N VAL A 27 17.33 -8.39 13.21
CA VAL A 27 18.25 -9.07 12.31
C VAL A 27 17.87 -8.74 10.87
N HIS A 28 18.76 -8.06 10.17
CA HIS A 28 18.62 -7.69 8.77
C HIS A 28 19.07 -8.84 7.88
N VAL A 29 18.18 -9.27 6.98
CA VAL A 29 18.41 -10.37 6.04
C VAL A 29 18.53 -9.78 4.63
N PHE A 30 19.67 -10.01 3.98
CA PHE A 30 19.96 -9.50 2.63
C PHE A 30 20.08 -10.60 1.57
N ASP A 31 20.34 -11.84 1.99
CA ASP A 31 20.49 -12.96 1.06
C ASP A 31 19.12 -13.55 0.65
N PRO A 32 18.83 -13.73 -0.65
CA PRO A 32 17.57 -14.29 -1.10
C PRO A 32 17.27 -15.72 -0.62
N GLN A 33 18.28 -16.57 -0.40
CA GLN A 33 18.09 -17.94 0.10
C GLN A 33 17.70 -17.91 1.58
N ASP A 34 18.30 -17.00 2.35
CA ASP A 34 17.88 -16.75 3.72
C ASP A 34 16.45 -16.17 3.77
N MET A 35 16.10 -15.22 2.89
CA MET A 35 14.72 -14.71 2.78
C MET A 35 13.72 -15.83 2.47
N GLU A 36 14.03 -16.71 1.51
CA GLU A 36 13.22 -17.88 1.23
C GLU A 36 13.04 -18.77 2.46
N THR A 37 14.12 -19.01 3.22
CA THR A 37 14.07 -19.77 4.47
C THR A 37 13.13 -19.11 5.48
N VAL A 38 13.18 -17.79 5.62
CA VAL A 38 12.23 -17.04 6.48
C VAL A 38 10.79 -17.23 6.01
N PHE A 39 10.51 -17.07 4.71
CA PHE A 39 9.15 -17.25 4.18
C PHE A 39 8.63 -18.68 4.29
N ARG A 40 9.50 -19.70 4.20
CA ARG A 40 9.10 -21.10 4.40
C ARG A 40 8.77 -21.41 5.87
N ASN A 41 9.24 -20.58 6.80
CA ASN A 41 9.12 -20.79 8.25
C ASN A 41 8.34 -19.66 8.97
N GLU A 42 7.59 -18.82 8.25
CA GLU A 42 6.85 -17.69 8.85
C GLU A 42 5.56 -18.09 9.59
N GLY A 43 5.25 -19.38 9.62
CA GLY A 43 4.11 -19.93 10.34
C GLY A 43 2.78 -19.75 9.61
N ARG A 44 1.69 -20.18 10.27
CA ARG A 44 0.33 -20.06 9.74
C ARG A 44 -0.15 -18.60 9.75
N TYR A 45 0.27 -17.84 10.76
CA TYR A 45 -0.11 -16.44 10.95
C TYR A 45 1.13 -15.56 11.06
N PRO A 46 1.70 -15.15 9.91
CA PRO A 46 2.94 -14.39 9.89
C PRO A 46 2.82 -13.12 10.74
N THR A 47 3.69 -13.00 11.74
CA THR A 47 3.62 -11.91 12.71
C THR A 47 4.56 -10.77 12.34
N ARG A 48 4.08 -9.52 12.46
CA ARG A 48 4.83 -8.29 12.21
C ARG A 48 4.71 -7.32 13.39
N LEU A 49 5.82 -6.68 13.75
CA LEU A 49 5.84 -5.56 14.70
C LEU A 49 5.65 -4.24 13.97
N SER A 50 4.41 -3.81 13.80
CA SER A 50 4.11 -2.55 13.11
C SER A 50 2.77 -1.95 13.56
N HIS A 51 2.59 -0.64 13.33
CA HIS A 51 1.32 0.08 13.51
C HIS A 51 0.70 -0.04 14.93
N ARG A 52 1.49 -0.25 15.99
CA ARG A 52 0.98 -0.52 17.34
C ARG A 52 0.30 0.71 17.98
N ALA A 53 0.72 1.91 17.62
CA ALA A 53 0.02 3.13 18.02
C ALA A 53 -1.37 3.22 17.35
N LEU A 54 -1.47 2.81 16.07
CA LEU A 54 -2.74 2.71 15.36
C LEU A 54 -3.65 1.64 15.97
N LEU A 55 -3.07 0.51 16.40
CA LEU A 55 -3.81 -0.52 17.15
C LEU A 55 -4.49 0.08 18.38
N ARG A 56 -3.74 0.83 19.20
CA ARG A 56 -4.26 1.50 20.39
C ARG A 56 -5.40 2.46 20.03
N TYR A 57 -5.23 3.27 18.98
CA TYR A 57 -6.26 4.20 18.51
C TYR A 57 -7.57 3.49 18.16
N ARG A 58 -7.49 2.37 17.42
CA ARG A 58 -8.67 1.60 16.99
C ARG A 58 -9.34 0.86 18.15
N GLN A 59 -8.56 0.27 19.06
CA GLN A 59 -9.09 -0.40 20.26
C GLN A 59 -9.82 0.55 21.22
N GLN A 60 -9.45 1.84 21.23
CA GLN A 60 -10.12 2.87 22.03
C GLN A 60 -11.44 3.36 21.42
N ARG A 61 -11.80 2.91 20.21
CA ARG A 61 -13.02 3.29 19.48
C ARG A 61 -13.81 2.04 19.05
N PRO A 62 -14.24 1.19 20.02
CA PRO A 62 -14.95 -0.04 19.71
C PRO A 62 -16.24 0.21 18.93
N GLU A 63 -16.89 1.36 19.08
CA GLU A 63 -18.07 1.76 18.31
C GLU A 63 -17.81 1.81 16.80
N GLN A 64 -16.57 2.07 16.38
CA GLN A 64 -16.17 2.23 14.99
C GLN A 64 -15.38 1.04 14.46
N TYR A 65 -14.53 0.44 15.31
CA TYR A 65 -13.64 -0.66 14.93
C TYR A 65 -13.89 -1.89 15.80
N ARG A 66 -14.17 -3.03 15.16
CA ARG A 66 -14.24 -4.33 15.86
C ARG A 66 -12.85 -4.89 16.17
N ASN A 67 -11.88 -4.64 15.31
CA ASN A 67 -10.50 -5.13 15.42
C ASN A 67 -9.50 -4.09 14.92
N GLY A 68 -8.21 -4.44 14.96
CA GLY A 68 -7.14 -3.56 14.53
C GLY A 68 -7.04 -3.33 13.02
N GLY A 69 -7.59 -4.19 12.16
CA GLY A 69 -7.38 -4.18 10.71
C GLY A 69 -6.19 -5.02 10.25
N LEU A 70 -5.85 -4.96 8.96
CA LEU A 70 -4.81 -5.78 8.34
C LEU A 70 -3.38 -5.35 8.70
N PHE A 71 -3.16 -4.07 9.00
CA PHE A 71 -1.83 -3.54 9.29
C PHE A 71 -1.35 -3.80 10.72
N PRO A 72 -2.14 -3.45 11.77
CA PRO A 72 -1.68 -3.59 13.15
C PRO A 72 -2.04 -4.92 13.81
N SER A 73 -3.02 -5.67 13.28
CA SER A 73 -3.41 -6.96 13.86
C SER A 73 -2.42 -8.06 13.49
N ASN A 74 -2.35 -9.09 14.34
CA ASN A 74 -1.56 -10.31 14.11
C ASN A 74 -2.42 -11.53 14.50
N GLY A 75 -1.92 -12.74 14.24
CA GLY A 75 -2.57 -13.98 14.69
C GLY A 75 -3.97 -14.19 14.08
N ALA A 76 -4.90 -14.69 14.90
CA ALA A 76 -6.26 -15.05 14.47
C ALA A 76 -7.05 -13.84 13.95
N ASP A 77 -6.95 -12.67 14.59
CA ASP A 77 -7.68 -11.45 14.18
C ASP A 77 -7.23 -11.00 12.78
N TRP A 78 -5.92 -11.01 12.53
CA TRP A 78 -5.38 -10.73 11.19
C TRP A 78 -5.86 -11.76 10.17
N ALA A 79 -5.84 -13.05 10.54
CA ALA A 79 -6.23 -14.12 9.64
C ALA A 79 -7.72 -14.08 9.28
N GLU A 80 -8.60 -13.74 10.24
CA GLU A 80 -10.02 -13.53 10.00
C GLU A 80 -10.23 -12.43 8.97
N MET A 81 -9.65 -11.25 9.21
CA MET A 81 -9.71 -10.11 8.27
C MET A 81 -9.12 -10.47 6.91
N ARG A 82 -7.95 -11.10 6.88
CA ARG A 82 -7.26 -11.48 5.64
C ARG A 82 -8.09 -12.47 4.83
N ASN A 83 -8.60 -13.53 5.44
CA ASN A 83 -9.40 -14.53 4.75
C ASN A 83 -10.71 -13.94 4.22
N LYS A 84 -11.34 -13.04 4.99
CA LYS A 84 -12.59 -12.37 4.62
C LYS A 84 -12.41 -11.49 3.38
N PHE A 85 -11.33 -10.71 3.30
CA PHE A 85 -11.18 -9.65 2.29
C PHE A 85 -10.18 -9.96 1.16
N GLN A 86 -9.27 -10.92 1.32
CA GLN A 86 -8.25 -11.24 0.31
C GLN A 86 -8.86 -11.69 -1.02
N VAL A 87 -9.88 -12.54 -0.97
CA VAL A 87 -10.43 -13.17 -2.17
C VAL A 87 -11.09 -12.14 -3.11
N PRO A 88 -11.98 -11.25 -2.64
CA PRO A 88 -12.52 -10.21 -3.51
C PRO A 88 -11.44 -9.26 -4.05
N LEU A 89 -10.45 -8.88 -3.24
CA LEU A 89 -9.39 -7.97 -3.68
C LEU A 89 -8.40 -8.59 -4.70
N MET A 90 -8.07 -9.86 -4.56
CA MET A 90 -6.95 -10.48 -5.29
C MET A 90 -7.37 -11.32 -6.50
N ARG A 91 -8.67 -11.59 -6.68
CA ARG A 91 -9.16 -12.34 -7.86
C ARG A 91 -9.19 -11.43 -9.09
N GLN A 92 -8.54 -11.87 -10.16
CA GLN A 92 -8.39 -11.13 -11.42
C GLN A 92 -9.72 -10.65 -12.03
N GLY A 93 -10.80 -11.44 -11.92
CA GLY A 93 -12.11 -11.07 -12.44
C GLY A 93 -12.69 -9.81 -11.81
N HIS A 94 -12.30 -9.48 -10.57
CA HIS A 94 -12.87 -8.32 -9.89
C HIS A 94 -12.24 -6.99 -10.31
N MET A 95 -10.97 -7.00 -10.72
CA MET A 95 -10.34 -5.78 -11.22
C MET A 95 -10.97 -5.31 -12.54
N GLU A 96 -11.52 -6.25 -13.32
CA GLU A 96 -12.23 -5.93 -14.56
C GLU A 96 -13.46 -5.04 -14.32
N MET A 97 -14.10 -5.15 -13.16
CA MET A 97 -15.28 -4.35 -12.79
C MET A 97 -14.94 -2.87 -12.56
N TYR A 98 -13.68 -2.59 -12.23
CA TYR A 98 -13.16 -1.24 -12.04
C TYR A 98 -12.46 -0.68 -13.29
N ARG A 99 -12.24 -1.52 -14.32
CA ARG A 99 -11.44 -1.17 -15.50
C ARG A 99 -11.87 0.16 -16.11
N ASP A 100 -13.16 0.32 -16.38
CA ASP A 100 -13.65 1.50 -17.09
C ASP A 100 -13.49 2.77 -16.24
N LYS A 101 -13.84 2.71 -14.95
CA LYS A 101 -13.65 3.85 -14.01
C LYS A 101 -12.17 4.22 -13.81
N LEU A 102 -11.29 3.22 -13.73
CA LEU A 102 -9.84 3.44 -13.59
C LEU A 102 -9.21 3.96 -14.89
N HIS A 103 -9.73 3.53 -16.04
CA HIS A 103 -9.31 4.06 -17.32
C HIS A 103 -9.75 5.53 -17.47
N GLU A 104 -11.00 5.85 -17.10
CA GLU A 104 -11.48 7.24 -17.06
C GLU A 104 -10.62 8.12 -16.14
N SER A 105 -10.23 7.64 -14.95
CA SER A 105 -9.34 8.43 -14.08
C SER A 105 -7.94 8.63 -14.67
N ALA A 106 -7.45 7.69 -15.49
CA ALA A 106 -6.19 7.85 -16.22
C ALA A 106 -6.31 8.86 -17.37
N GLU A 107 -7.43 8.89 -18.09
CA GLU A 107 -7.71 9.90 -19.12
C GLU A 107 -7.83 11.29 -18.49
N ASP A 108 -8.56 11.44 -17.38
CA ASP A 108 -8.68 12.71 -16.65
C ASP A 108 -7.30 13.27 -16.21
N LEU A 109 -6.40 12.36 -15.79
CA LEU A 109 -5.02 12.70 -15.47
C LEU A 109 -4.27 13.24 -16.71
N ILE A 110 -4.40 12.57 -17.85
CA ILE A 110 -3.75 12.95 -19.12
C ILE A 110 -4.29 14.30 -19.62
N ASP A 111 -5.60 14.50 -19.54
CA ASP A 111 -6.25 15.76 -19.90
C ASP A 111 -5.77 16.90 -19.02
N LEU A 112 -5.65 16.67 -17.70
CA LEU A 112 -5.10 17.68 -16.81
C LEU A 112 -3.62 17.99 -17.12
N CYS A 113 -2.83 16.98 -17.44
CA CYS A 113 -1.45 17.16 -17.89
C CYS A 113 -1.36 18.03 -19.14
N SER A 114 -2.26 17.79 -20.11
CA SER A 114 -2.37 18.56 -21.35
C SER A 114 -2.75 20.02 -21.07
N ASN A 115 -3.86 20.22 -20.35
CA ASN A 115 -4.43 21.54 -20.06
C ASN A 115 -3.51 22.41 -19.21
N GLN A 116 -2.78 21.80 -18.28
CA GLN A 116 -1.82 22.49 -17.42
C GLN A 116 -0.38 22.44 -17.94
N GLN A 117 -0.15 22.02 -19.19
CA GLN A 117 1.16 22.03 -19.85
C GLN A 117 2.27 21.30 -19.08
N TYR A 118 2.00 20.08 -18.57
CA TYR A 118 3.01 19.25 -17.90
C TYR A 118 3.99 18.58 -18.88
N PHE A 119 3.60 18.42 -20.15
CA PHE A 119 4.41 17.68 -21.14
C PHE A 119 5.64 18.43 -21.65
N ASP A 120 5.87 19.68 -21.23
CA ASP A 120 7.11 20.40 -21.52
C ASP A 120 8.28 19.98 -20.60
N GLY A 121 8.01 19.11 -19.61
CA GLY A 121 8.99 18.57 -18.68
C GLY A 121 9.44 19.55 -17.58
N LYS A 122 8.79 20.71 -17.42
CA LYS A 122 9.20 21.73 -16.45
C LYS A 122 8.45 21.67 -15.12
N LYS A 123 7.41 20.83 -15.02
CA LYS A 123 6.56 20.72 -13.84
C LYS A 123 6.72 19.37 -13.15
N ASP A 124 6.69 19.39 -11.83
CA ASP A 124 6.69 18.18 -11.02
C ASP A 124 5.32 17.50 -11.08
N LEU A 125 5.27 16.29 -11.62
CA LEU A 125 4.06 15.48 -11.76
C LEU A 125 3.64 14.81 -10.44
N THR A 126 4.50 14.82 -9.42
CA THR A 126 4.28 14.13 -8.13
C THR A 126 2.93 14.49 -7.50
N PRO A 127 2.55 15.76 -7.30
CA PRO A 127 1.27 16.10 -6.66
C PRO A 127 0.07 15.56 -7.44
N LEU A 128 0.18 15.51 -8.78
CA LEU A 128 -0.89 15.03 -9.63
C LEU A 128 -1.00 13.50 -9.63
N LEU A 129 0.12 12.79 -9.55
CA LEU A 129 0.11 11.32 -9.37
C LEU A 129 -0.43 10.90 -8.00
N TYR A 130 -0.21 11.71 -6.96
CA TYR A 130 -0.85 11.52 -5.66
C TYR A 130 -2.38 11.68 -5.75
N ARG A 131 -2.85 12.72 -6.46
CA ARG A 131 -4.30 12.92 -6.71
C ARG A 131 -4.90 11.76 -7.50
N TRP A 132 -4.21 11.27 -8.53
CA TRP A 132 -4.65 10.12 -9.32
C TRP A 132 -4.68 8.82 -8.50
N ALA A 133 -3.67 8.58 -7.65
CA ALA A 133 -3.65 7.40 -6.78
C ALA A 133 -4.77 7.45 -5.73
N LEU A 134 -5.07 8.64 -5.18
CA LEU A 134 -6.20 8.84 -4.29
C LEU A 134 -7.54 8.60 -5.00
N GLU A 135 -7.73 9.16 -6.20
CA GLU A 135 -8.93 8.94 -7.01
C GLU A 135 -9.14 7.45 -7.30
N SER A 136 -8.08 6.75 -7.70
CA SER A 136 -8.08 5.31 -7.97
C SER A 136 -8.39 4.50 -6.72
N THR A 137 -7.87 4.92 -5.56
CA THR A 137 -8.19 4.28 -4.28
C THR A 137 -9.65 4.52 -3.88
N GLY A 138 -10.19 5.72 -4.12
CA GLY A 138 -11.61 6.02 -3.91
C GLY A 138 -12.53 5.15 -4.77
N ILE A 139 -12.18 4.96 -6.05
CA ILE A 139 -12.91 4.09 -6.98
C ILE A 139 -13.00 2.66 -6.42
N ILE A 140 -11.92 2.13 -5.85
CA ILE A 140 -11.86 0.75 -5.35
C ILE A 140 -12.47 0.63 -3.95
N ALA A 141 -12.16 1.56 -3.04
CA ALA A 141 -12.52 1.48 -1.63
C ALA A 141 -13.93 1.98 -1.33
N LEU A 142 -14.47 2.89 -2.14
CA LEU A 142 -15.77 3.54 -1.94
C LEU A 142 -16.72 3.38 -3.13
N ASP A 143 -16.31 2.67 -4.19
CA ASP A 143 -17.02 2.57 -5.48
C ASP A 143 -17.35 3.90 -6.16
N GLY A 144 -16.69 4.98 -5.73
CA GLY A 144 -17.01 6.36 -6.09
C GLY A 144 -15.79 7.15 -6.56
N ARG A 145 -16.07 8.17 -7.39
CA ARG A 145 -15.10 9.20 -7.77
C ARG A 145 -15.03 10.23 -6.65
N LEU A 146 -13.83 10.64 -6.24
CA LEU A 146 -13.62 11.62 -5.17
C LEU A 146 -13.49 13.04 -5.71
N GLY A 147 -13.42 13.21 -7.04
CA GLY A 147 -13.24 14.49 -7.70
C GLY A 147 -11.80 15.02 -7.59
N CYS A 148 -10.83 14.14 -7.30
CA CYS A 148 -9.46 14.57 -7.05
C CYS A 148 -8.77 15.11 -8.29
N LEU A 149 -9.25 14.79 -9.50
CA LEU A 149 -8.65 15.20 -10.77
C LEU A 149 -9.38 16.39 -11.42
N GLU A 150 -10.38 16.96 -10.74
CA GLU A 150 -11.13 18.11 -11.23
C GLU A 150 -10.31 19.41 -11.12
N ALA A 151 -10.67 20.41 -11.94
CA ALA A 151 -10.01 21.72 -11.94
C ALA A 151 -10.37 22.56 -10.70
N SER A 152 -11.61 22.49 -10.23
CA SER A 152 -12.08 23.13 -8.99
C SER A 152 -12.02 22.13 -7.84
N PHE A 153 -10.83 22.00 -7.24
CA PHE A 153 -10.59 21.03 -6.20
C PHE A 153 -11.17 21.49 -4.85
N ASN A 154 -11.96 20.64 -4.19
CA ASN A 154 -12.45 20.85 -2.82
C ASN A 154 -11.34 20.55 -1.79
N ASP A 155 -11.39 21.11 -0.58
CA ASP A 155 -10.32 20.86 0.42
C ASP A 155 -10.20 19.39 0.87
N ARG A 156 -11.26 18.61 0.65
CA ARG A 156 -11.52 17.35 1.32
C ARG A 156 -10.51 16.26 0.94
N PRO A 157 -10.19 16.00 -0.34
CA PRO A 157 -9.22 14.98 -0.70
C PRO A 157 -7.80 15.39 -0.31
N GLN A 158 -7.46 16.68 -0.29
CA GLN A 158 -6.13 17.14 0.14
C GLN A 158 -5.95 16.93 1.65
N ARG A 159 -6.96 17.29 2.45
CA ARG A 159 -6.97 16.97 3.89
C ARG A 159 -6.85 15.47 4.15
N LEU A 160 -7.45 14.63 3.29
CA LEU A 160 -7.32 13.19 3.39
C LEU A 160 -5.88 12.72 3.12
N VAL A 161 -5.24 13.23 2.06
CA VAL A 161 -3.82 12.93 1.75
C VAL A 161 -2.91 13.35 2.90
N GLU A 162 -3.09 14.56 3.41
CA GLU A 162 -2.28 15.09 4.53
C GLU A 162 -2.45 14.25 5.80
N ALA A 163 -3.69 13.83 6.11
CA ALA A 163 -3.96 12.97 7.26
C ALA A 163 -3.35 11.57 7.10
N ILE A 164 -3.34 11.02 5.89
CA ILE A 164 -2.70 9.73 5.60
C ILE A 164 -1.18 9.83 5.72
N ALA A 165 -0.58 10.87 5.12
CA ALA A 165 0.86 11.12 5.22
C ALA A 165 1.31 11.31 6.68
N GLU A 166 0.55 12.07 7.48
CA GLU A 166 0.85 12.26 8.91
C GLU A 166 0.70 10.93 9.68
N THR A 167 -0.30 10.10 9.35
CA THR A 167 -0.47 8.77 9.95
C THR A 167 0.76 7.88 9.68
N LEU A 168 1.22 7.81 8.44
CA LEU A 168 2.38 7.00 8.05
C LEU A 168 3.66 7.50 8.73
N ASN A 169 3.88 8.82 8.75
CA ASN A 169 5.02 9.45 9.41
C ASN A 169 5.02 9.17 10.92
N VAL A 170 3.90 9.41 11.60
CA VAL A 170 3.76 9.17 13.04
C VAL A 170 3.90 7.68 13.37
N THR A 171 3.40 6.79 12.52
CA THR A 171 3.60 5.33 12.68
C THR A 171 5.08 4.98 12.69
N MET A 172 5.86 5.48 11.72
CA MET A 172 7.30 5.26 11.67
C MET A 172 8.00 5.76 12.95
N LEU A 173 7.64 6.95 13.43
CA LEU A 173 8.26 7.55 14.61
C LEU A 173 7.89 6.80 15.91
N THR A 174 6.64 6.35 16.04
CA THR A 174 6.16 5.63 17.23
C THR A 174 6.72 4.20 17.32
N GLU A 175 7.05 3.57 16.19
CA GLU A 175 7.68 2.26 16.15
C GLU A 175 9.17 2.30 16.51
N ASN A 176 9.90 3.29 15.99
CA ASN A 176 11.36 3.40 16.15
C ASN A 176 11.79 4.20 17.40
N GLY A 177 10.94 5.08 17.92
CA GLY A 177 11.22 5.90 19.09
C GLY A 177 11.01 5.19 20.44
N LEU A 178 11.19 5.97 21.50
CA LEU A 178 10.78 5.57 22.86
C LEU A 178 9.25 5.44 22.92
N GLN A 179 8.77 4.36 23.52
CA GLN A 179 7.37 3.96 23.41
C GLN A 179 6.48 4.48 24.53
N PHE A 180 6.75 5.70 25.02
CA PHE A 180 5.98 6.34 26.09
C PHE A 180 4.49 6.50 25.74
N TRP A 181 4.18 6.60 24.45
CA TRP A 181 2.83 6.60 23.91
C TRP A 181 2.00 5.36 24.30
N ARG A 182 2.62 4.29 24.82
CA ARG A 182 1.89 3.12 25.35
C ARG A 182 1.19 3.42 26.67
N TYR A 183 1.72 4.36 27.45
CA TYR A 183 1.28 4.61 28.83
C TYR A 183 0.46 5.90 28.96
N TRP A 184 0.79 6.94 28.18
CA TRP A 184 0.05 8.21 28.16
C TRP A 184 0.04 8.85 26.78
N ASP A 185 -0.82 9.86 26.61
CA ASP A 185 -1.04 10.51 25.32
C ASP A 185 0.02 11.57 25.05
N THR A 186 1.16 11.09 24.56
CA THR A 186 2.26 11.93 24.07
C THR A 186 1.84 12.83 22.90
N PRO A 187 2.55 13.96 22.64
CA PRO A 187 2.26 14.83 21.50
C PRO A 187 2.24 14.09 20.16
N ILE A 188 3.12 13.10 19.99
CA ILE A 188 3.19 12.29 18.78
C ILE A 188 1.97 11.37 18.62
N TYR A 189 1.48 10.77 19.71
CA TYR A 189 0.24 10.00 19.68
C TYR A 189 -0.98 10.88 19.38
N LYS A 190 -1.04 12.10 19.95
CA LYS A 190 -2.11 13.05 19.66
C LYS A 190 -2.16 13.46 18.18
N LYS A 191 -1.01 13.54 17.50
CA LYS A 191 -0.95 13.74 16.04
C LYS A 191 -1.58 12.58 15.28
N LEU A 192 -1.29 11.33 15.67
CA LEU A 192 -1.93 10.14 15.10
C LEU A 192 -3.45 10.21 15.26
N VAL A 193 -3.92 10.52 16.48
CA VAL A 193 -5.35 10.65 16.79
C VAL A 193 -6.01 11.66 15.87
N LYS A 194 -5.46 12.89 15.78
CA LYS A 194 -6.00 13.95 14.91
C LYS A 194 -6.05 13.52 13.44
N ALA A 195 -4.97 12.89 12.95
CA ALA A 195 -4.89 12.41 11.58
C ALA A 195 -5.95 11.34 11.29
N GLN A 196 -6.05 10.33 12.15
CA GLN A 196 -7.05 9.25 11.99
C GLN A 196 -8.49 9.76 12.13
N ASP A 197 -8.76 10.70 13.04
CA ASP A 197 -10.08 11.31 13.19
C ASP A 197 -10.46 12.14 11.95
N THR A 198 -9.50 12.84 11.34
CA THR A 198 -9.70 13.57 10.07
C THR A 198 -10.00 12.60 8.92
N MET A 199 -9.27 11.49 8.82
CA MET A 199 -9.57 10.45 7.82
C MET A 199 -10.97 9.89 8.02
N ALA A 200 -11.33 9.58 9.26
CA ALA A 200 -12.63 9.03 9.61
C ALA A 200 -13.78 9.99 9.27
N GLU A 201 -13.65 11.27 9.60
CA GLU A 201 -14.62 12.32 9.25
C GLU A 201 -14.89 12.33 7.75
N ILE A 202 -13.84 12.37 6.94
CA ILE A 202 -13.92 12.47 5.48
C ILE A 202 -14.54 11.20 4.88
N VAL A 203 -14.04 10.03 5.24
CA VAL A 203 -14.55 8.74 4.74
C VAL A 203 -16.01 8.54 5.13
N ASN A 204 -16.39 8.89 6.36
CA ASN A 204 -17.79 8.83 6.80
C ASN A 204 -18.67 9.82 6.04
N GLY A 205 -18.17 11.01 5.71
CA GLY A 205 -18.85 11.97 4.84
C GLY A 205 -19.19 11.35 3.48
N PHE A 206 -18.18 10.78 2.82
CA PHE A 206 -18.39 10.10 1.52
C PHE A 206 -19.37 8.93 1.61
N LEU A 207 -19.25 8.08 2.64
CA LEU A 207 -20.17 6.94 2.86
C LEU A 207 -21.60 7.38 3.16
N LYS A 208 -21.82 8.58 3.70
CA LYS A 208 -23.16 9.15 3.91
C LYS A 208 -23.74 9.75 2.63
N GLU A 209 -22.91 10.46 1.86
CA GLU A 209 -23.31 11.07 0.58
C GLU A 209 -23.60 10.00 -0.48
N HIS A 210 -22.81 8.92 -0.48
CA HIS A 210 -22.90 7.80 -1.41
C HIS A 210 -22.99 6.49 -0.61
N PRO A 211 -24.15 6.18 -0.02
CA PRO A 211 -24.32 4.97 0.78
C PRO A 211 -24.07 3.75 -0.11
N PRO A 212 -23.09 2.90 0.25
CA PRO A 212 -22.76 1.77 -0.59
C PRO A 212 -23.88 0.73 -0.49
N THR A 213 -24.26 0.18 -1.64
CA THR A 213 -25.26 -0.88 -1.72
C THR A 213 -24.55 -2.23 -1.66
N SER A 214 -25.22 -3.27 -1.17
CA SER A 214 -24.73 -4.64 -1.31
C SER A 214 -25.22 -5.22 -2.63
N ASN A 215 -24.36 -5.95 -3.33
CA ASN A 215 -24.74 -6.69 -4.53
C ASN A 215 -24.03 -8.06 -4.52
N THR A 216 -24.73 -9.10 -4.98
CA THR A 216 -24.24 -10.48 -5.02
C THR A 216 -24.10 -11.01 -6.45
N THR A 217 -24.33 -10.18 -7.47
CA THR A 217 -24.12 -10.57 -8.88
C THR A 217 -22.64 -10.74 -9.21
N GLU A 218 -22.34 -11.43 -10.30
CA GLU A 218 -20.95 -11.60 -10.81
C GLU A 218 -20.26 -10.27 -11.16
N THR A 219 -21.03 -9.18 -11.26
CA THR A 219 -20.57 -7.81 -11.52
C THR A 219 -20.45 -6.95 -10.26
N ALA A 220 -20.61 -7.54 -9.07
CA ALA A 220 -20.57 -6.80 -7.81
C ALA A 220 -19.15 -6.34 -7.50
N THR A 221 -18.98 -5.04 -7.25
CA THR A 221 -17.72 -4.42 -6.85
C THR A 221 -17.11 -5.06 -5.59
N VAL A 222 -15.83 -4.82 -5.31
CA VAL A 222 -15.16 -5.31 -4.10
C VAL A 222 -15.89 -4.82 -2.83
N LEU A 223 -16.30 -3.55 -2.77
CA LEU A 223 -17.05 -3.03 -1.64
C LEU A 223 -18.46 -3.65 -1.54
N GLN A 224 -19.18 -3.81 -2.66
CA GLN A 224 -20.48 -4.49 -2.67
C GLN A 224 -20.38 -5.92 -2.14
N GLN A 225 -19.35 -6.66 -2.54
CA GLN A 225 -19.08 -8.00 -2.05
C GLN A 225 -18.75 -7.98 -0.55
N PHE A 226 -17.92 -7.03 -0.10
CA PHE A 226 -17.59 -6.88 1.31
C PHE A 226 -18.82 -6.62 2.18
N LEU A 227 -19.77 -5.83 1.69
CA LEU A 227 -21.04 -5.55 2.37
C LEU A 227 -22.00 -6.74 2.36
N ALA A 228 -21.89 -7.63 1.36
CA ALA A 228 -22.69 -8.85 1.27
C ALA A 228 -22.14 -9.98 2.16
N LEU A 229 -20.87 -9.90 2.60
CA LEU A 229 -20.29 -10.91 3.49
C LEU A 229 -20.98 -10.89 4.87
N PRO A 230 -21.24 -12.07 5.46
CA PRO A 230 -21.76 -12.13 6.82
C PRO A 230 -20.73 -11.57 7.82
N GLY A 231 -21.23 -10.98 8.90
CA GLY A 231 -20.42 -10.49 10.02
C GLY A 231 -20.58 -8.99 10.27
N ASP A 232 -19.63 -8.44 11.02
CA ASP A 232 -19.70 -7.06 11.48
C ASP A 232 -19.35 -6.06 10.38
N LYS A 233 -20.21 -5.07 10.14
CA LYS A 233 -19.98 -4.00 9.16
C LYS A 233 -18.77 -3.12 9.52
N ARG A 234 -18.37 -3.09 10.79
CA ARG A 234 -17.12 -2.43 11.25
C ARG A 234 -15.88 -3.04 10.61
N ASP A 235 -15.91 -4.31 10.24
CA ASP A 235 -14.79 -4.95 9.51
C ASP A 235 -14.61 -4.33 8.12
N VAL A 236 -15.72 -4.09 7.41
CA VAL A 236 -15.71 -3.45 6.08
C VAL A 236 -15.18 -2.02 6.20
N TYR A 237 -15.67 -1.28 7.20
CA TYR A 237 -15.16 0.06 7.47
C TYR A 237 -13.65 0.07 7.75
N THR A 238 -13.17 -0.86 8.59
CA THR A 238 -11.75 -1.02 8.89
C THR A 238 -10.93 -1.30 7.62
N MET A 239 -11.46 -2.14 6.73
CA MET A 239 -10.84 -2.45 5.44
C MET A 239 -10.75 -1.23 4.52
N ILE A 240 -11.80 -0.39 4.46
CA ILE A 240 -11.79 0.86 3.70
C ILE A 240 -10.66 1.78 4.20
N MET A 241 -10.57 1.97 5.52
CA MET A 241 -9.52 2.79 6.13
C MET A 241 -8.12 2.24 5.83
N ASP A 242 -7.95 0.92 5.83
CA ASP A 242 -6.69 0.27 5.47
C ASP A 242 -6.35 0.43 3.98
N LEU A 243 -7.33 0.37 3.07
CA LEU A 243 -7.10 0.62 1.64
C LEU A 243 -6.61 2.05 1.39
N PHE A 244 -7.18 3.05 2.07
CA PHE A 244 -6.70 4.43 1.98
C PHE A 244 -5.28 4.60 2.51
N LEU A 245 -4.96 3.99 3.66
CA LEU A 245 -3.61 4.06 4.24
C LEU A 245 -2.55 3.43 3.31
N ALA A 246 -2.93 2.38 2.57
CA ALA A 246 -2.01 1.62 1.72
C ALA A 246 -1.89 2.16 0.29
N GLY A 247 -3.02 2.56 -0.30
CA GLY A 247 -3.20 2.63 -1.75
C GLY A 247 -2.69 3.90 -2.42
N ILE A 248 -2.43 4.97 -1.66
CA ILE A 248 -2.07 6.28 -2.22
C ILE A 248 -0.58 6.36 -2.50
N ASP A 249 0.26 6.52 -1.47
CA ASP A 249 1.70 6.72 -1.60
C ASP A 249 2.36 5.60 -2.40
N THR A 250 1.96 4.35 -2.15
CA THR A 250 2.58 3.20 -2.81
C THR A 250 2.33 3.21 -4.31
N THR A 251 1.09 3.47 -4.73
CA THR A 251 0.70 3.52 -6.15
C THR A 251 1.28 4.75 -6.84
N ALA A 252 1.24 5.91 -6.18
CA ALA A 252 1.81 7.15 -6.70
C ALA A 252 3.31 6.99 -6.95
N TYR A 253 4.10 6.54 -5.97
CA TYR A 253 5.54 6.33 -6.15
C TYR A 253 5.87 5.21 -7.13
N SER A 254 5.04 4.16 -7.20
CA SER A 254 5.19 3.12 -8.23
C SER A 254 5.14 3.72 -9.63
N MET A 255 4.20 4.64 -9.86
CA MET A 255 4.08 5.31 -11.14
C MET A 255 5.20 6.35 -11.35
N ILE A 256 5.54 7.14 -10.34
CA ILE A 256 6.63 8.12 -10.40
C ILE A 256 7.93 7.44 -10.84
N TYR A 257 8.30 6.33 -10.19
CA TYR A 257 9.55 5.62 -10.51
C TYR A 257 9.51 4.98 -11.88
N LEU A 258 8.38 4.40 -12.30
CA LEU A 258 8.26 3.82 -13.63
C LEU A 258 8.39 4.91 -14.72
N LEU A 259 7.72 6.05 -14.56
CA LEU A 259 7.84 7.18 -15.50
C LEU A 259 9.27 7.74 -15.53
N TYR A 260 9.90 7.89 -14.36
CA TYR A 260 11.28 8.34 -14.26
C TYR A 260 12.25 7.40 -15.01
N HIS A 261 12.10 6.09 -14.84
CA HIS A 261 12.94 5.11 -15.52
C HIS A 261 12.70 5.11 -17.03
N LEU A 262 11.45 5.20 -17.49
CA LEU A 262 11.13 5.27 -18.91
C LEU A 262 11.68 6.56 -19.55
N ALA A 263 11.51 7.71 -18.89
CA ALA A 263 12.05 8.98 -19.37
C ALA A 263 13.59 8.99 -19.45
N SER A 264 14.25 8.25 -18.56
CA SER A 264 15.72 8.11 -18.55
C SER A 264 16.24 7.06 -19.53
N HIS A 265 15.37 6.24 -20.13
CA HIS A 265 15.71 5.13 -21.04
C HIS A 265 14.77 5.14 -22.27
N PRO A 266 14.95 6.09 -23.21
CA PRO A 266 14.03 6.29 -24.33
C PRO A 266 13.85 5.03 -25.21
N GLU A 267 14.87 4.19 -25.33
CA GLU A 267 14.80 2.92 -26.06
C GLU A 267 13.83 1.93 -25.41
N CYS A 268 13.79 1.90 -24.08
CA CYS A 268 12.85 1.10 -23.32
C CYS A 268 11.43 1.69 -23.42
N GLN A 269 11.31 3.02 -23.34
CA GLN A 269 10.04 3.71 -23.55
C GLN A 269 9.44 3.43 -24.93
N GLU A 270 10.23 3.53 -26.01
CA GLU A 270 9.75 3.28 -27.37
C GLU A 270 9.37 1.81 -27.58
N ARG A 271 10.12 0.87 -27.00
CA ARG A 271 9.77 -0.55 -27.05
C ARG A 271 8.46 -0.84 -26.33
N LEU A 272 8.25 -0.24 -25.16
CA LEU A 272 6.98 -0.36 -24.43
C LEU A 272 5.83 0.25 -25.23
N ARG A 273 6.03 1.45 -25.79
CA ARG A 273 5.03 2.13 -26.63
C ARG A 273 4.62 1.25 -27.81
N LYS A 274 5.57 0.58 -28.49
CA LYS A 274 5.26 -0.36 -29.59
C LYS A 274 4.41 -1.54 -29.14
N GLU A 275 4.70 -2.15 -27.98
CA GLU A 275 3.88 -3.24 -27.43
C GLU A 275 2.45 -2.77 -27.14
N LEU A 276 2.29 -1.60 -26.51
CA LEU A 276 0.98 -1.05 -26.15
C LEU A 276 0.15 -0.62 -27.38
N LEU A 277 0.78 0.00 -28.38
CA LEU A 277 0.10 0.36 -29.64
C LEU A 277 -0.33 -0.88 -30.42
N SER A 278 0.49 -1.92 -30.46
CA SER A 278 0.12 -3.20 -31.08
C SER A 278 -1.07 -3.84 -30.37
N LEU A 279 -1.12 -3.77 -29.04
CA LEU A 279 -2.27 -4.23 -28.26
C LEU A 279 -3.54 -3.44 -28.59
N GLN A 280 -3.45 -2.11 -28.61
CA GLN A 280 -4.58 -1.23 -28.91
C GLN A 280 -5.10 -1.42 -30.34
N ALA A 281 -4.21 -1.59 -31.32
CA ALA A 281 -4.61 -1.88 -32.69
C ALA A 281 -5.41 -3.19 -32.81
N ARG A 282 -5.14 -4.17 -31.93
CA ARG A 282 -5.81 -5.48 -31.92
C ARG A 282 -7.11 -5.49 -31.12
N LEU A 283 -7.18 -4.78 -30.00
CA LEU A 283 -8.26 -4.88 -29.01
C LEU A 283 -9.06 -3.59 -28.79
N GLY A 284 -8.68 -2.50 -29.46
CA GLY A 284 -9.27 -1.17 -29.28
C GLY A 284 -8.58 -0.34 -28.18
N PRO A 285 -9.07 0.88 -27.93
CA PRO A 285 -8.43 1.86 -27.05
C PRO A 285 -8.44 1.45 -25.56
N ARG A 286 -9.37 0.58 -25.16
CA ARG A 286 -9.58 0.13 -23.77
C ARG A 286 -9.36 -1.38 -23.63
N PRO A 287 -8.10 -1.85 -23.66
CA PRO A 287 -7.81 -3.27 -23.46
C PRO A 287 -8.26 -3.74 -22.07
N THR A 288 -8.69 -5.00 -21.97
CA THR A 288 -9.09 -5.64 -20.69
C THR A 288 -7.90 -5.76 -19.73
N CYS A 289 -8.16 -5.92 -18.43
CA CYS A 289 -7.08 -6.13 -17.45
C CYS A 289 -6.26 -7.39 -17.82
N ARG A 290 -6.94 -8.46 -18.25
CA ARG A 290 -6.29 -9.70 -18.72
C ARG A 290 -5.41 -9.48 -19.95
N ALA A 291 -5.81 -8.59 -20.85
CA ALA A 291 -5.01 -8.27 -22.03
C ALA A 291 -3.71 -7.55 -21.65
N LEU A 292 -3.79 -6.61 -20.70
CA LEU A 292 -2.63 -5.89 -20.17
C LEU A 292 -1.67 -6.81 -19.39
N GLU A 293 -2.19 -7.81 -18.66
CA GLU A 293 -1.36 -8.83 -18.01
C GLU A 293 -0.59 -9.72 -19.02
N GLY A 294 -1.12 -9.83 -20.24
CA GLY A 294 -0.45 -10.50 -21.36
C GLY A 294 0.74 -9.72 -21.93
N CYS A 295 0.85 -8.41 -21.65
CA CYS A 295 1.97 -7.57 -22.09
C CYS A 295 3.23 -7.94 -21.32
N THR A 296 4.13 -8.64 -22.00
CA THR A 296 5.34 -9.18 -21.38
C THR A 296 6.31 -8.07 -21.06
N TYR A 297 6.46 -7.09 -21.95
CA TYR A 297 7.42 -6.00 -21.77
C TYR A 297 6.91 -4.95 -20.78
N LEU A 298 5.61 -4.60 -20.78
CA LEU A 298 4.99 -3.80 -19.73
C LEU A 298 5.27 -4.39 -18.34
N ARG A 299 5.02 -5.69 -18.16
CA ARG A 299 5.30 -6.38 -16.88
C ARG A 299 6.77 -6.38 -16.52
N ALA A 300 7.65 -6.53 -17.52
CA ALA A 300 9.10 -6.45 -17.30
C ALA A 300 9.50 -5.05 -16.82
N CYS A 301 9.00 -3.98 -17.45
CA CYS A 301 9.27 -2.60 -17.05
C CYS A 301 8.77 -2.30 -15.63
N THR A 302 7.55 -2.71 -15.27
CA THR A 302 7.03 -2.54 -13.91
C THR A 302 7.88 -3.28 -12.87
N ARG A 303 8.24 -4.54 -13.15
CA ARG A 303 9.09 -5.35 -12.26
C ARG A 303 10.49 -4.76 -12.12
N GLU A 304 11.08 -4.29 -13.21
CA GLU A 304 12.42 -3.70 -13.21
C GLU A 304 12.44 -2.36 -12.48
N SER A 305 11.41 -1.54 -12.64
CA SER A 305 11.23 -0.31 -11.86
C SER A 305 11.20 -0.62 -10.36
N HIS A 306 10.48 -1.65 -9.93
CA HIS A 306 10.47 -2.06 -8.52
C HIS A 306 11.77 -2.70 -8.05
N ARG A 307 12.51 -3.39 -8.94
CA ARG A 307 13.83 -3.95 -8.62
C ARG A 307 14.85 -2.82 -8.36
N LEU A 308 14.79 -1.77 -9.17
CA LEU A 308 15.70 -0.62 -9.09
C LEU A 308 15.32 0.34 -7.96
N LEU A 309 14.03 0.63 -7.79
CA LEU A 309 13.47 1.52 -6.78
C LEU A 309 12.22 0.88 -6.16
N PRO A 310 12.38 -0.01 -5.17
CA PRO A 310 11.27 -0.64 -4.49
C PRO A 310 10.57 0.35 -3.57
N ILE A 311 9.24 0.29 -3.54
CA ILE A 311 8.42 1.15 -2.67
C ILE A 311 8.62 0.78 -1.20
N ALA A 312 8.62 -0.51 -0.90
CA ALA A 312 8.95 -1.03 0.41
C ALA A 312 10.41 -1.49 0.42
N LEU A 313 11.22 -0.93 1.33
CA LEU A 313 12.62 -1.32 1.49
C LEU A 313 12.79 -2.77 1.95
N GLY A 314 11.78 -3.32 2.60
CA GLY A 314 11.79 -4.67 3.12
C GLY A 314 10.50 -5.05 3.84
N THR A 315 10.47 -6.27 4.36
CA THR A 315 9.35 -6.77 5.17
C THR A 315 9.84 -7.34 6.49
N GLY A 316 9.13 -7.04 7.57
CA GLY A 316 9.42 -7.55 8.91
C GLY A 316 8.74 -8.90 9.17
N ARG A 317 9.37 -9.77 9.96
CA ARG A 317 8.78 -10.99 10.53
C ARG A 317 9.25 -11.22 11.94
N ILE A 318 8.38 -11.72 12.82
CA ILE A 318 8.79 -12.36 14.07
C ILE A 318 8.77 -13.86 13.84
N LEU A 319 9.87 -14.53 14.17
CA LEU A 319 9.96 -15.98 14.04
C LEU A 319 9.10 -16.71 15.08
N GLU A 320 8.34 -17.71 14.65
CA GLU A 320 7.62 -18.63 15.53
C GLU A 320 8.51 -19.78 16.05
N SER A 321 9.58 -20.10 15.31
CA SER A 321 10.51 -21.19 15.62
C SER A 321 11.94 -20.80 15.27
N ASP A 322 12.91 -21.49 15.87
CA ASP A 322 14.33 -21.34 15.57
C ASP A 322 14.62 -21.75 14.12
N ILE A 323 15.42 -20.95 13.41
CA ILE A 323 15.85 -21.24 12.03
C ILE A 323 17.34 -21.00 11.86
N ILE A 324 17.93 -21.61 10.83
CA ILE A 324 19.33 -21.39 10.45
C ILE A 324 19.38 -20.43 9.26
N LEU A 325 20.05 -19.30 9.41
CA LEU A 325 20.29 -18.32 8.34
C LEU A 325 21.79 -18.07 8.22
N SER A 326 22.35 -18.15 7.02
CA SER A 326 23.80 -17.95 6.79
C SER A 326 24.72 -18.72 7.79
N GLY A 327 24.30 -19.91 8.24
CA GLY A 327 25.04 -20.73 9.22
C GLY A 327 24.85 -20.34 10.70
N TYR A 328 24.05 -19.33 11.00
CA TYR A 328 23.73 -18.90 12.36
C TYR A 328 22.37 -19.42 12.80
N ASN A 329 22.27 -19.91 14.05
CA ASN A 329 20.99 -20.19 14.66
C ASN A 329 20.32 -18.87 15.08
N VAL A 330 19.14 -18.59 14.53
CA VAL A 330 18.32 -17.42 14.85
C VAL A 330 17.12 -17.89 15.67
N PRO A 331 17.06 -17.56 16.98
CA PRO A 331 15.98 -18.05 17.85
C PRO A 331 14.60 -17.50 17.50
N ALA A 332 13.56 -18.24 17.91
CA ALA A 332 12.18 -17.77 17.92
C ALA A 332 12.02 -16.43 18.68
N GLY A 333 11.06 -15.61 18.25
CA GLY A 333 10.80 -14.29 18.83
C GLY A 333 11.70 -13.16 18.33
N VAL A 334 12.76 -13.46 17.57
CA VAL A 334 13.61 -12.43 16.95
C VAL A 334 12.85 -11.75 15.80
N CYS A 335 12.97 -10.41 15.73
CA CYS A 335 12.45 -9.62 14.62
C CYS A 335 13.45 -9.62 13.46
N LEU A 336 13.07 -10.24 12.36
CA LEU A 336 13.79 -10.22 11.09
C LEU A 336 13.27 -9.11 10.20
N VAL A 337 14.16 -8.40 9.50
CA VAL A 337 13.80 -7.45 8.44
C VAL A 337 14.49 -7.89 7.16
N GLN A 338 13.70 -8.40 6.22
CA GLN A 338 14.15 -8.85 4.91
C GLN A 338 14.24 -7.64 3.98
N LEU A 339 15.44 -7.18 3.65
CA LEU A 339 15.66 -5.94 2.89
C LEU A 339 15.82 -6.24 1.41
N PHE A 340 14.81 -5.87 0.61
CA PHE A 340 14.76 -6.13 -0.84
C PHE A 340 15.69 -5.22 -1.62
N TYR A 341 15.89 -4.01 -1.11
CA TYR A 341 16.85 -3.06 -1.63
C TYR A 341 18.14 -3.29 -0.87
N CYS A 342 19.13 -3.96 -1.48
CA CYS A 342 20.58 -3.81 -1.26
C CYS A 342 21.36 -4.98 -1.85
#